data_AF-A0A3N5MNL5-F1
#
_entry.id   AF-A0A3N5MNL5-F1
#
_cell.length_a   1.000
_cell.length_b   1.000
_cell.length_c   1.000
_cell.angle_alpha   90.00
_cell.angle_beta   90.00
_cell.angle_gamma   90.00
#
_symmetry.space_group_name_H-M   'P 1'
#
loop_
_entity.id
_entity.type
_entity.pdbx_description
1 polymer ?
#
loop_
_entity_poly.entity_id
_entity_poly.type
_entity_poly.pdbx_seq_one_letter_code
_entity_poly.pdbx_strand_id
1 'polypeptide(L)'
;MAEDLSPETIVLNGISFLRQGHSGVAAGTSTVWVAYSTERNGRCVSLGYELSTFDPANLDPTRFPTPPASVSWEDREPVFEQLVATFVWLW
;
A
#
# COMPACT_ATOMS: atom_id res chain seq x y z
N MET A 1 -0.27 10.33 13.18
CA MET A 1 1.12 9.85 13.26
C MET A 1 1.34 8.94 12.08
N ALA A 2 2.54 8.98 11.51
CA ALA A 2 2.89 8.13 10.39
C ALA A 2 3.61 6.89 10.93
N GLU A 3 3.19 5.68 10.56
CA GLU A 3 3.70 4.44 11.12
C GLU A 3 4.24 3.56 9.99
N ASP A 4 5.50 3.19 10.10
CA ASP A 4 6.18 2.30 9.16
C ASP A 4 5.98 0.85 9.62
N LEU A 5 5.54 -0.01 8.69
CA LEU A 5 5.46 -1.44 8.92
C LEU A 5 6.87 -2.03 8.83
N SER A 6 7.18 -2.93 9.76
CA SER A 6 8.47 -3.62 9.72
C SER A 6 8.61 -4.40 8.40
N PRO A 7 9.74 -4.27 7.69
CA PRO A 7 9.97 -5.01 6.46
C PRO A 7 9.91 -6.51 6.70
N GLU A 8 9.23 -7.23 5.81
CA GLU A 8 9.16 -8.69 5.86
C GLU A 8 9.35 -9.31 4.48
N THR A 9 9.88 -10.54 4.45
CA THR A 9 10.03 -11.30 3.21
C THR A 9 8.83 -12.21 3.04
N ILE A 10 8.13 -12.09 1.92
CA ILE A 10 7.03 -12.96 1.55
C ILE A 10 7.32 -13.67 0.22
N VAL A 11 6.75 -14.85 0.03
CA VAL A 11 6.86 -15.61 -1.22
C VAL A 11 5.52 -15.62 -1.92
N LEU A 12 5.43 -14.95 -3.06
CA LEU A 12 4.24 -14.90 -3.90
C LEU A 12 4.55 -15.53 -5.26
N ASN A 13 3.78 -16.55 -5.64
CA ASN A 13 3.95 -17.27 -6.89
C ASN A 13 5.40 -17.76 -7.16
N GLY A 14 6.10 -18.19 -6.10
CA GLY A 14 7.48 -18.66 -6.17
C GLY A 14 8.56 -17.57 -6.29
N ILE A 15 8.18 -16.30 -6.25
CA ILE A 15 9.10 -15.16 -6.23
C ILE A 15 9.14 -14.59 -4.80
N SER A 16 10.35 -14.39 -4.27
CA SER A 16 10.55 -13.73 -2.99
C SER A 16 10.46 -12.21 -3.16
N PHE A 17 9.59 -11.58 -2.38
CA PHE A 17 9.45 -10.13 -2.31
C PHE A 17 9.77 -9.63 -0.90
N LEU A 18 10.43 -8.49 -0.82
CA LEU A 18 10.47 -7.67 0.38
C LEU A 18 9.21 -6.80 0.39
N ARG A 19 8.32 -7.05 1.35
CA ARG A 19 7.12 -6.28 1.65
C ARG A 19 7.47 -5.18 2.65
N GLN A 20 7.13 -3.95 2.31
CA GLN A 20 7.26 -2.78 3.18
C GLN A 20 5.96 -2.00 3.11
N GLY A 21 5.56 -1.33 4.18
CA GLY A 21 4.36 -0.53 4.15
C GLY A 21 4.42 0.62 5.12
N HIS A 22 3.57 1.60 4.91
CA HIS A 22 3.52 2.82 5.69
C HIS A 22 2.08 3.29 5.81
N SER A 23 1.68 3.83 6.95
CA SER A 23 0.39 4.47 7.13
C SER A 23 0.57 5.91 7.59
N GLY A 24 -0.32 6.80 7.15
CA GLY A 24 -0.26 8.21 7.45
C GLY A 24 -1.65 8.83 7.55
N VAL A 25 -1.71 10.00 8.18
CA VAL A 25 -2.93 10.81 8.29
C VAL A 25 -2.64 12.24 7.87
N ALA A 26 -3.55 12.81 7.08
CA ALA A 26 -3.55 14.21 6.67
C ALA A 26 -4.93 14.84 6.96
N ALA A 27 -5.13 16.11 6.60
CA ALA A 27 -6.42 16.77 6.80
C ALA A 27 -7.52 16.07 5.99
N GLY A 28 -8.53 15.52 6.69
CA GLY A 28 -9.69 14.88 6.05
C GLY A 28 -9.43 13.53 5.38
N THR A 29 -8.20 13.00 5.40
CA THR A 29 -7.87 11.70 4.77
C THR A 29 -6.83 10.91 5.55
N SER A 30 -6.90 9.58 5.42
CA SER A 30 -5.84 8.67 5.83
C SER A 30 -5.35 7.88 4.62
N THR A 31 -4.05 7.59 4.62
CA THR A 31 -3.37 6.90 3.55
C THR A 31 -2.66 5.69 4.10
N VAL A 32 -2.75 4.57 3.40
CA VAL A 32 -1.90 3.41 3.63
C VAL A 32 -1.21 3.05 2.33
N TRP A 33 0.07 2.74 2.43
CA TRP A 33 0.92 2.37 1.32
C TRP A 33 1.59 1.04 1.61
N VAL A 34 1.74 0.21 0.58
CA VAL A 34 2.58 -1.00 0.61
C VAL A 34 3.40 -1.06 -0.66
N ALA A 35 4.61 -1.60 -0.59
CA ALA A 35 5.35 -2.03 -1.75
C ALA A 35 5.88 -3.45 -1.58
N TYR A 36 5.89 -4.15 -2.70
CA TYR A 36 6.53 -5.44 -2.86
C TYR A 36 7.69 -5.26 -3.82
N SER A 37 8.90 -5.45 -3.32
CA SER A 37 10.13 -5.29 -4.10
C SER A 37 10.86 -6.61 -4.25
N THR A 38 11.43 -6.85 -5.43
CA THR A 38 12.20 -8.05 -5.72
C THR A 38 13.32 -7.73 -6.69
N GLU A 39 14.37 -8.55 -6.68
CA GLU A 39 15.57 -8.36 -7.47
C GLU A 39 15.92 -9.66 -8.20
N ARG A 40 16.33 -9.52 -9.47
CA ARG A 40 16.89 -10.61 -10.27
C ARG A 40 17.95 -10.07 -11.22
N ASN A 41 19.16 -10.62 -11.15
CA ASN A 41 20.27 -10.30 -12.05
C ASN A 41 20.62 -8.79 -12.11
N GLY A 42 20.61 -8.12 -10.97
CA GLY A 42 20.90 -6.68 -10.84
C GLY A 42 19.76 -5.78 -11.31
N ARG A 43 18.58 -6.33 -11.61
CA ARG A 43 17.38 -5.56 -11.94
C ARG A 43 16.43 -5.61 -10.75
N CYS A 44 15.88 -4.46 -10.39
CA CYS A 44 14.92 -4.34 -9.29
C CYS A 44 13.53 -4.02 -9.86
N VAL A 45 12.51 -4.70 -9.35
CA VAL A 45 11.11 -4.36 -9.58
C VAL A 45 10.49 -4.01 -8.24
N SER A 46 9.74 -2.92 -8.21
CA SER A 46 8.94 -2.52 -7.05
C SER A 46 7.51 -2.28 -7.49
N LEU A 47 6.57 -2.99 -6.86
CA LEU A 47 5.13 -2.88 -7.07
C LEU A 47 4.55 -2.17 -5.85
N GLY A 48 4.35 -0.85 -5.99
CA GLY A 48 3.81 0.00 -4.93
C GLY A 48 2.32 0.25 -5.12
N TYR A 49 1.57 0.18 -4.02
CA TYR A 49 0.15 0.47 -3.96
C TYR A 49 -0.12 1.45 -2.84
N GLU A 50 -0.87 2.49 -3.16
CA GLU A 50 -1.34 3.48 -2.19
C GLU A 50 -2.86 3.46 -2.17
N LEU A 51 -3.42 3.38 -0.97
CA LEU A 51 -4.83 3.55 -0.74
C LEU A 51 -5.07 4.79 0.12
N SER A 52 -5.80 5.73 -0.44
CA SER A 52 -6.31 6.89 0.30
C SER A 52 -7.82 6.80 0.44
N THR A 53 -8.35 7.09 1.63
CA THR A 53 -9.80 7.24 1.79
C THR A 53 -10.30 8.47 1.04
N PHE A 54 -11.45 8.30 0.38
CA PHE A 54 -12.21 9.41 -0.18
C PHE A 54 -13.46 9.63 0.65
N ASP A 55 -13.51 10.75 1.37
CA ASP A 55 -14.73 11.25 2.01
C ASP A 55 -15.37 12.29 1.06
N PRO A 56 -16.65 12.13 0.67
CA PRO A 56 -17.35 13.12 -0.14
C PRO A 56 -17.36 14.54 0.45
N ALA A 57 -17.22 14.69 1.78
CA ALA A 57 -17.08 15.98 2.43
C ALA A 57 -15.85 16.76 1.96
N ASN A 58 -14.78 16.08 1.54
CA ASN A 58 -13.56 16.68 1.01
C ASN A 58 -13.77 17.35 -0.37
N LEU A 59 -14.94 17.17 -1.02
CA LEU A 59 -15.30 17.92 -2.23
C LEU A 59 -15.55 19.40 -1.94
N ASP A 60 -15.88 19.74 -0.69
CA ASP A 60 -15.92 21.12 -0.20
C ASP A 60 -14.53 21.47 0.36
N PRO A 61 -13.80 22.41 -0.24
CA PRO A 61 -12.45 22.78 0.20
C PRO A 61 -12.41 23.46 1.58
N THR A 62 -13.56 23.68 2.22
CA THR A 62 -13.68 24.20 3.59
C THR A 62 -13.96 23.11 4.63
N ARG A 63 -14.20 21.86 4.20
CA ARG A 63 -14.57 20.75 5.08
C ARG A 63 -13.58 19.60 4.97
N PHE A 64 -12.86 19.39 6.06
CA PHE A 64 -11.94 18.25 6.23
C PHE A 64 -12.29 17.55 7.55
N PRO A 65 -13.04 16.44 7.50
CA PRO A 65 -13.46 15.71 8.69
C PRO A 65 -12.28 15.35 9.61
N THR A 66 -12.49 15.53 10.91
CA THR A 66 -11.49 15.23 11.94
C THR A 66 -12.18 14.46 13.09
N PRO A 67 -11.81 13.19 13.36
CA PRO A 67 -10.71 12.45 12.75
C PRO A 67 -10.99 12.10 11.27
N PRO A 68 -9.94 11.94 10.44
CA PRO A 68 -10.08 11.52 9.05
C PRO A 68 -10.86 10.22 8.90
N ALA A 69 -11.52 10.03 7.74
CA ALA A 69 -12.09 8.74 7.39
C ALA A 69 -11.00 7.66 7.41
N SER A 70 -11.24 6.60 8.19
CA SER A 70 -10.29 5.51 8.38
C SER A 70 -10.23 4.59 7.16
N VAL A 71 -9.02 4.25 6.72
CA VAL A 71 -8.76 3.13 5.80
C VAL A 71 -8.65 1.86 6.64
N SER A 72 -9.49 0.85 6.36
CA SER A 72 -9.23 -0.52 6.81
C SER A 72 -8.26 -1.18 5.85
N TRP A 73 -7.01 -1.34 6.27
CA TRP A 73 -5.95 -1.95 5.48
C TRP A 73 -6.14 -3.46 5.32
N GLU A 74 -6.55 -4.13 6.41
CA GLU A 74 -6.75 -5.58 6.48
C GLU A 74 -7.76 -6.08 5.43
N ASP A 75 -8.76 -5.25 5.09
CA ASP A 75 -9.77 -5.59 4.08
C ASP A 75 -9.26 -5.48 2.64
N ARG A 76 -8.16 -4.76 2.39
CA ARG A 76 -7.71 -4.42 1.02
C ARG A 76 -6.36 -5.01 0.65
N GLU A 77 -5.53 -5.32 1.63
CA GLU A 77 -4.26 -6.04 1.44
C GLU A 77 -4.40 -7.30 0.58
N PRO A 78 -5.41 -8.18 0.78
CA PRO A 78 -5.53 -9.39 -0.02
C PRO A 78 -5.69 -9.12 -1.53
N VAL A 79 -6.29 -7.98 -1.90
CA VAL A 79 -6.44 -7.59 -3.32
C VAL A 79 -5.09 -7.20 -3.91
N PHE A 80 -4.26 -6.46 -3.16
CA PHE A 80 -2.92 -6.08 -3.62
C PHE A 80 -2.01 -7.30 -3.72
N GLU A 81 -2.08 -8.22 -2.77
CA GLU A 81 -1.34 -9.49 -2.85
C GLU A 81 -1.79 -10.34 -4.03
N GLN A 82 -3.09 -10.38 -4.36
CA GLN A 82 -3.57 -11.05 -5.57
C GLN A 82 -2.98 -10.43 -6.83
N LEU A 83 -2.88 -9.10 -6.92
CA LEU A 83 -2.25 -8.43 -8.06
C LEU A 83 -0.76 -8.76 -8.13
N VAL A 84 -0.03 -8.71 -7.01
CA VAL A 84 1.40 -9.03 -6.97
C VAL A 84 1.64 -10.50 -7.30
N ALA A 85 0.76 -11.42 -6.87
CA ALA A 85 0.84 -12.83 -7.20
C ALA A 85 0.68 -13.11 -8.70
N THR A 86 0.07 -12.21 -9.46
CA THR A 86 -0.01 -12.30 -10.93
C THR A 86 1.27 -11.86 -11.63
N PHE A 87 2.23 -11.27 -10.91
CA PHE A 87 3.51 -10.86 -11.47
C PHE A 87 4.30 -12.07 -11.95
N VAL A 88 4.75 -12.02 -13.20
CA VAL A 88 5.60 -13.03 -13.82
C VAL A 88 6.84 -12.34 -14.37
N TRP A 89 8.01 -12.71 -13.84
CA TRP A 89 9.29 -12.22 -14.33
C TRP A 89 9.78 -13.10 -15.49
N LEU A 90 9.53 -12.67 -16.73
CA LEU A 90 9.83 -13.44 -17.94
C LEU A 90 11.32 -13.49 -18.32
N TRP A 91 12.11 -12.45 -17.97
CA TRP A 91 13.53 -12.31 -18.36
C TRP A 91 14.38 -11.55 -17.34
#